data_AF-A0A353HB24-F1
#
_entry.id   AF-A0A353HB24-F1
#
_cell.length_a   1.000
_cell.length_b   1.000
_cell.length_c   1.000
_cell.angle_alpha   90.00
_cell.angle_beta   90.00
_cell.angle_gamma   90.00
#
_symmetry.space_group_name_H-M   'P 1'
#
loop_
_entity.id
_entity.type
_entity.pdbx_description
1 polymer ?
#
loop_
_entity_poly.entity_id
_entity_poly.type
_entity_poly.pdbx_seq_one_letter_code
_entity_poly.pdbx_strand_id
1 'polypeptide(L)'
;MDINKKITEEFNLNSKHVDNIIALLDDGNTIPFIARYRKELTGHIDDQVLRQLADRLEYLRNLEKRKEEIEKAIDAQGKLTDEIKQALSSAVTLTEAEDIYRPFKQKKMTRATSAIEKGLQPLADILLKQDITQGSLEELASPYINEEKKVMDYKQALQGAEDIIAEIVSDNAELRKKLRRIFIKNGIISSKKSKKDDEGAFTYENYAQYEEPVSEIKGHRILALNRGEKEDYLKVKVSIDEELAVRVCEAYYVKDGSITTECVKRAVADSYDRLIEPSIEREIRAMLTENAQEQAIKMFEENLKPLLLQPTLKDKVVMGFDPGNRTGCKIAVVDETGKFLDKTVVYPTPPKNEIEKSKEVLKKLIKKDKVQVISIGNGTASKDSEMFVVDMLKEVNADGDNVTYAVVSEAGASVYSASKTGAEEFPELDVSERSAISIARRLQDPLAELIKIDPKSIGVGQYQHDMPPARLDSVLNGVLEDCVNSVGVDLNTASPQLLSFVSGLNKNIVKNIVTFREKNG
;
A
#
# COMPACT_ATOMS: atom_id res chain seq x y z
N MET A 1 20.03 -14.67 -12.15
CA MET A 1 19.88 -15.32 -10.81
C MET A 1 19.00 -16.55 -10.96
N ASP A 2 19.21 -17.61 -10.17
CA ASP A 2 18.25 -18.72 -10.10
C ASP A 2 17.10 -18.33 -9.15
N ILE A 3 15.94 -17.99 -9.72
CA ILE A 3 14.77 -17.51 -8.98
C ILE A 3 14.23 -18.61 -8.07
N ASN A 4 14.12 -19.85 -8.57
CA ASN A 4 13.53 -20.96 -7.83
C ASN A 4 14.38 -21.29 -6.60
N LYS A 5 15.70 -21.32 -6.76
CA LYS A 5 16.62 -21.50 -5.65
C LYS A 5 16.50 -20.38 -4.61
N LYS A 6 16.37 -19.13 -5.06
CA LYS A 6 16.21 -17.97 -4.15
C LYS A 6 14.94 -18.07 -3.31
N ILE A 7 13.82 -18.42 -3.94
CA ILE A 7 12.55 -18.64 -3.24
C ILE A 7 12.65 -19.82 -2.26
N THR A 8 13.31 -20.90 -2.67
CA THR A 8 13.56 -22.07 -1.81
C THR A 8 14.29 -21.69 -0.52
N GLU A 9 15.33 -20.86 -0.62
CA GLU A 9 16.11 -20.38 0.52
C GLU A 9 15.31 -19.40 1.41
N GLU A 10 14.58 -18.45 0.81
CA GLU A 10 13.83 -17.42 1.55
C GLU A 10 12.64 -17.99 2.32
N PHE A 11 11.92 -18.94 1.74
CA PHE A 11 10.74 -19.57 2.37
C PHE A 11 11.08 -20.84 3.15
N ASN A 12 12.34 -21.30 3.10
CA ASN A 12 12.79 -22.55 3.73
C ASN A 12 11.91 -23.75 3.33
N LEU A 13 11.59 -23.84 2.03
CA LEU A 13 10.76 -24.91 1.45
C LEU A 13 11.62 -25.93 0.70
N ASN A 14 11.04 -27.08 0.38
CA ASN A 14 11.70 -28.05 -0.50
C ASN A 14 11.72 -27.52 -1.95
N SER A 15 12.87 -27.59 -2.62
CA SER A 15 13.03 -27.15 -4.03
C SER A 15 11.97 -27.74 -4.95
N LYS A 16 11.65 -29.04 -4.82
CA LYS A 16 10.64 -29.70 -5.66
C LYS A 16 9.26 -29.10 -5.47
N HIS A 17 8.91 -28.72 -4.24
CA HIS A 17 7.63 -28.08 -3.96
C HIS A 17 7.57 -26.69 -4.56
N VAL A 18 8.65 -25.90 -4.45
CA VAL A 18 8.76 -24.58 -5.08
C VAL A 18 8.60 -24.68 -6.59
N ASP A 19 9.31 -25.60 -7.25
CA ASP A 19 9.21 -25.82 -8.69
C ASP A 19 7.77 -26.15 -9.12
N ASN A 20 7.10 -27.04 -8.39
CA ASN A 20 5.70 -27.38 -8.65
C ASN A 20 4.76 -26.18 -8.46
N ILE A 21 4.95 -25.39 -7.39
CA ILE A 21 4.13 -24.20 -7.13
C ILE A 21 4.27 -23.21 -8.26
N ILE A 22 5.50 -22.92 -8.69
CA ILE A 22 5.77 -21.98 -9.78
C ILE A 22 5.14 -22.47 -11.08
N ALA A 23 5.28 -23.77 -11.41
CA ALA A 23 4.65 -24.34 -12.59
C ALA A 23 3.11 -24.22 -12.54
N LEU A 24 2.49 -24.49 -11.40
CA LEU A 24 1.04 -24.34 -11.23
C LEU A 24 0.58 -22.89 -11.41
N LEU A 25 1.32 -21.93 -10.86
CA LEU A 25 1.04 -20.50 -11.02
C LEU A 25 1.19 -20.06 -12.48
N ASP A 26 2.24 -20.53 -13.18
CA ASP A 26 2.49 -20.23 -14.59
C ASP A 26 1.43 -20.84 -15.52
N ASP A 27 0.89 -22.01 -15.17
CA ASP A 27 -0.26 -22.63 -15.83
C ASP A 27 -1.59 -21.87 -15.58
N GLY A 28 -1.55 -20.78 -14.81
CA GLY A 28 -2.72 -19.94 -14.51
C GLY A 28 -3.64 -20.51 -13.43
N ASN A 29 -3.17 -21.48 -12.63
CA ASN A 29 -3.95 -21.97 -11.49
C ASN A 29 -4.00 -20.90 -10.40
N THR A 30 -5.18 -20.72 -9.81
CA THR A 30 -5.40 -19.77 -8.72
C THR A 30 -4.81 -20.28 -7.41
N ILE A 31 -4.52 -19.36 -6.49
CA ILE A 31 -4.02 -19.71 -5.15
C ILE A 31 -5.01 -20.60 -4.38
N PRO A 32 -6.33 -20.30 -4.32
CA PRO A 32 -7.30 -21.18 -3.66
C PRO A 32 -7.33 -22.59 -4.27
N PHE A 33 -7.18 -22.71 -5.59
CA PHE A 33 -7.16 -24.01 -6.26
C PHE A 33 -5.92 -24.81 -5.87
N ILE A 34 -4.73 -24.19 -5.92
CA ILE A 34 -3.46 -24.83 -5.55
C ILE A 34 -3.52 -25.28 -4.09
N ALA A 35 -3.91 -24.37 -3.20
CA ALA A 35 -3.98 -24.63 -1.77
C ALA A 35 -4.95 -25.76 -1.41
N ARG A 36 -6.08 -25.89 -2.14
CA ARG A 36 -7.10 -26.90 -1.83
C ARG A 36 -6.83 -28.25 -2.50
N TYR A 37 -6.42 -28.24 -3.77
CA TYR A 37 -6.41 -29.44 -4.62
C TYR A 37 -5.02 -29.91 -5.07
N ARG A 38 -3.95 -29.19 -4.70
CA ARG A 38 -2.56 -29.53 -5.06
C ARG A 38 -1.63 -29.63 -3.86
N LYS A 39 -2.18 -29.81 -2.64
CA LYS A 39 -1.42 -29.87 -1.37
C LYS A 39 -0.21 -30.81 -1.39
N GLU A 40 -0.35 -31.98 -1.99
CA GLU A 40 0.75 -32.96 -2.07
C GLU A 40 1.92 -32.44 -2.91
N LEU A 41 1.64 -31.70 -3.99
CA LEU A 41 2.66 -31.12 -4.86
C LEU A 41 3.38 -29.95 -4.20
N THR A 42 2.72 -29.24 -3.29
CA THR A 42 3.23 -28.04 -2.62
C THR A 42 3.78 -28.28 -1.21
N GLY A 43 3.66 -29.51 -0.68
CA GLY A 43 4.11 -29.82 0.68
C GLY A 43 3.15 -29.33 1.78
N HIS A 44 1.85 -29.21 1.46
CA HIS A 44 0.79 -28.78 2.37
C HIS A 44 0.96 -27.36 2.93
N ILE A 45 1.63 -26.47 2.21
CA ILE A 45 1.70 -25.05 2.58
C ILE A 45 0.32 -24.39 2.51
N ASP A 46 0.11 -23.40 3.38
CA ASP A 46 -1.13 -22.63 3.43
C ASP A 46 -1.18 -21.52 2.35
N ASP A 47 -2.39 -20.97 2.17
CA ASP A 47 -2.72 -19.95 1.19
C ASP A 47 -1.91 -18.65 1.40
N GLN A 48 -1.56 -18.33 2.67
CA GLN A 48 -0.81 -17.12 2.99
C GLN A 48 0.64 -17.24 2.51
N VAL A 49 1.28 -18.40 2.73
CA VAL A 49 2.61 -18.69 2.20
C VAL A 49 2.60 -18.72 0.67
N LEU A 50 1.56 -19.29 0.05
CA LEU A 50 1.41 -19.27 -1.41
C LEU A 50 1.32 -17.85 -1.98
N ARG A 51 0.57 -16.94 -1.33
CA ARG A 51 0.50 -15.52 -1.72
C ARG A 51 1.84 -14.82 -1.62
N GLN A 52 2.52 -14.97 -0.49
CA GLN A 52 3.85 -14.39 -0.29
C GLN A 52 4.86 -14.90 -1.33
N LEU A 53 4.79 -16.19 -1.66
CA LEU A 53 5.63 -16.79 -2.70
C LEU A 53 5.31 -16.20 -4.08
N ALA A 54 4.03 -16.08 -4.44
CA ALA A 54 3.60 -15.49 -5.72
C ALA A 54 4.06 -14.03 -5.85
N ASP A 55 3.86 -13.20 -4.83
CA ASP A 55 4.34 -11.82 -4.78
C ASP A 55 5.87 -11.74 -4.94
N ARG A 56 6.59 -12.63 -4.23
CA ARG A 56 8.05 -12.67 -4.28
C ARG A 56 8.56 -13.15 -5.64
N LEU A 57 7.90 -14.13 -6.25
CA LEU A 57 8.18 -14.61 -7.59
C LEU A 57 8.04 -13.47 -8.61
N GLU A 58 6.96 -12.70 -8.54
CA GLU A 58 6.75 -11.55 -9.42
C GLU A 58 7.83 -10.48 -9.23
N TYR A 59 8.18 -10.15 -7.99
CA TYR A 59 9.28 -9.21 -7.70
C TYR A 59 10.60 -9.69 -8.32
N LEU A 60 10.98 -10.95 -8.12
CA LEU A 60 12.24 -11.49 -8.62
C LEU A 60 12.27 -11.54 -10.15
N ARG A 61 11.14 -11.86 -10.80
CA ARG A 61 10.99 -11.77 -12.26
C ARG A 61 11.16 -10.34 -12.77
N ASN A 62 10.54 -9.37 -12.10
CA ASN A 62 10.67 -7.95 -12.45
C ASN A 62 12.11 -7.45 -12.26
N LEU A 63 12.80 -7.92 -11.21
CA LEU A 63 14.22 -7.61 -10.99
C LEU A 63 15.10 -8.15 -12.12
N GLU A 64 14.96 -9.42 -12.49
CA GLU A 64 15.77 -10.01 -13.58
C GLU A 64 15.48 -9.32 -14.92
N LYS A 65 14.21 -9.08 -15.24
CA LYS A 65 13.83 -8.29 -16.43
C LYS A 65 14.50 -6.92 -16.43
N ARG A 66 14.51 -6.23 -15.28
CA ARG A 66 15.13 -4.92 -15.18
C ARG A 66 16.65 -4.97 -15.34
N LYS A 67 17.30 -6.00 -14.80
CA LYS A 67 18.75 -6.21 -15.01
C LYS A 67 19.08 -6.41 -16.49
N GLU A 68 18.27 -7.17 -17.22
CA GLU A 68 18.44 -7.35 -18.67
C GLU A 68 18.28 -6.04 -19.44
N GLU A 69 17.29 -5.21 -19.07
CA GLU A 69 17.11 -3.88 -19.66
C GLU A 69 18.33 -2.98 -19.42
N ILE A 70 18.87 -3.00 -18.20
CA ILE A 70 20.07 -2.26 -17.82
C ILE A 70 21.29 -2.75 -18.60
N GLU A 71 21.51 -4.06 -18.69
CA GLU A 71 22.63 -4.65 -19.44
C GLU A 71 22.59 -4.20 -20.91
N LYS A 72 21.41 -4.31 -21.55
CA LYS A 72 21.22 -3.83 -22.94
C LYS A 72 21.48 -2.34 -23.09
N ALA A 73 21.07 -1.52 -22.12
CA ALA A 73 21.27 -0.07 -22.16
C ALA A 73 22.75 0.33 -22.02
N ILE A 74 23.53 -0.43 -21.26
CA ILE A 74 24.98 -0.22 -21.09
C ILE A 74 25.74 -0.73 -22.32
N ASP A 75 25.33 -1.89 -22.86
CA ASP A 75 25.92 -2.48 -24.07
C ASP A 75 25.71 -1.59 -25.30
N ALA A 76 24.53 -0.99 -25.44
CA ALA A 76 24.24 -0.03 -26.50
C ALA A 76 25.15 1.21 -26.49
N GLN A 77 25.81 1.51 -25.36
CA GLN A 77 26.80 2.59 -25.24
C GLN A 77 28.24 2.11 -25.47
N GLY A 78 28.46 0.81 -25.69
CA GLY A 78 29.78 0.19 -25.82
C GLY A 78 30.58 0.19 -24.52
N LYS A 79 29.91 0.31 -23.36
CA LYS A 79 30.53 0.43 -22.03
C LYS A 79 30.38 -0.81 -21.16
N LEU A 80 29.81 -1.90 -21.69
CA LEU A 80 29.61 -3.13 -20.94
C LEU A 80 30.95 -3.86 -20.77
N THR A 81 31.43 -3.93 -19.52
CA THR A 81 32.61 -4.72 -19.14
C THR A 81 32.20 -6.01 -18.44
N ASP A 82 33.08 -7.01 -18.42
CA ASP A 82 32.84 -8.26 -17.67
C ASP A 82 32.61 -8.00 -16.18
N GLU A 83 33.28 -7.00 -15.61
CA GLU A 83 33.11 -6.55 -14.23
C GLU A 83 31.69 -6.01 -13.97
N ILE A 84 31.17 -5.15 -14.87
CA ILE A 84 29.81 -4.61 -14.78
C ILE A 84 28.79 -5.73 -14.92
N LYS A 85 29.01 -6.66 -15.86
CA LYS A 85 28.14 -7.82 -16.06
C LYS A 85 28.09 -8.70 -14.81
N GLN A 86 29.25 -8.96 -14.19
CA GLN A 86 29.32 -9.71 -12.95
C GLN A 86 28.62 -8.96 -11.79
N ALA A 87 28.82 -7.65 -11.68
CA ALA A 87 28.16 -6.83 -10.67
C ALA A 87 26.62 -6.84 -10.82
N LEU A 88 26.09 -6.67 -12.03
CA LEU A 88 24.64 -6.73 -12.31
C LEU A 88 24.07 -8.12 -12.01
N SER A 89 24.77 -9.19 -12.38
CA SER A 89 24.34 -10.55 -12.10
C SER A 89 24.25 -10.82 -10.59
N SER A 90 25.15 -10.20 -9.80
CA SER A 90 25.25 -10.35 -8.35
C SER A 90 24.32 -9.43 -7.56
N ALA A 91 23.73 -8.40 -8.18
CA ALA A 91 22.80 -7.49 -7.52
C ALA A 91 21.55 -8.26 -7.05
N VAL A 92 21.18 -8.13 -5.77
CA VAL A 92 20.04 -8.88 -5.20
C VAL A 92 18.80 -8.02 -5.00
N THR A 93 18.93 -6.71 -5.23
CA THR A 93 17.81 -5.75 -5.15
C THR A 93 17.76 -4.86 -6.38
N LEU A 94 16.57 -4.32 -6.65
CA LEU A 94 16.37 -3.32 -7.71
C LEU A 94 17.27 -2.10 -7.48
N THR A 95 17.42 -1.65 -6.24
CA THR A 95 18.24 -0.49 -5.89
C THR A 95 19.71 -0.71 -6.22
N GLU A 96 20.27 -1.88 -5.92
CA GLU A 96 21.66 -2.21 -6.28
C GLU A 96 21.86 -2.24 -7.81
N ALA A 97 20.90 -2.80 -8.57
CA ALA A 97 20.97 -2.77 -10.03
C ALA A 97 20.91 -1.33 -10.58
N GLU A 98 20.05 -0.49 -10.00
CA GLU A 98 19.93 0.92 -10.37
C GLU A 98 21.14 1.78 -9.98
N ASP A 99 21.83 1.44 -8.88
CA ASP A 99 23.10 2.06 -8.49
C ASP A 99 24.21 1.74 -9.51
N ILE A 100 24.29 0.49 -9.98
CA ILE A 100 25.23 0.08 -11.05
C ILE A 100 24.90 0.78 -12.37
N TYR A 101 23.61 0.97 -12.68
CA TYR A 101 23.20 1.65 -13.90
C TYR A 101 23.41 3.18 -13.86
N ARG A 102 23.49 3.79 -12.67
CA ARG A 102 23.51 5.24 -12.47
C ARG A 102 24.56 5.99 -13.31
N PRO A 103 25.83 5.55 -13.44
CA PRO A 103 26.83 6.21 -14.28
C PRO A 103 26.49 6.24 -15.78
N PHE A 104 25.63 5.31 -16.24
CA PHE A 104 25.29 5.11 -17.65
C PHE A 104 23.92 5.69 -18.03
N LYS A 105 23.16 6.18 -17.04
CA LYS A 105 21.87 6.83 -17.31
C LYS A 105 22.08 8.12 -18.09
N GLN A 106 21.23 8.36 -19.09
CA GLN A 106 21.16 9.67 -19.74
C GLN A 106 20.72 10.72 -18.71
N LYS A 107 21.59 11.70 -18.44
CA LYS A 107 21.33 12.78 -17.49
C LYS A 107 20.89 14.04 -18.24
N LYS A 108 19.98 14.81 -17.62
CA LYS A 108 19.73 16.21 -18.04
C LYS A 108 21.01 17.02 -17.82
N MET A 109 21.15 18.18 -18.49
CA MET A 109 22.28 19.10 -18.28
C MET A 109 22.56 19.33 -16.79
N THR A 110 23.69 18.80 -16.30
CA THR A 110 24.19 18.98 -14.92
C THR A 110 25.37 19.94 -14.91
N ARG A 111 25.83 20.33 -13.71
CA ARG A 111 27.08 21.10 -13.56
C ARG A 111 28.27 20.31 -14.14
N ALA A 112 28.32 19.00 -13.87
CA ALA A 112 29.35 18.13 -14.40
C ALA A 112 29.28 18.00 -15.93
N THR A 113 28.11 17.74 -16.53
CA THR A 113 28.02 17.64 -18.01
C THR A 113 28.38 18.98 -18.67
N SER A 114 27.98 20.11 -18.07
CA SER A 114 28.39 21.44 -18.53
C SER A 114 29.90 21.62 -18.46
N ALA A 115 30.56 21.17 -17.38
CA ALA A 115 32.00 21.22 -17.23
C ALA A 115 32.74 20.28 -18.21
N ILE A 116 32.16 19.12 -18.52
CA ILE A 116 32.68 18.17 -19.52
C ILE A 116 32.63 18.79 -20.92
N GLU A 117 31.51 19.42 -21.31
CA GLU A 117 31.39 20.14 -22.59
C GLU A 117 32.41 21.30 -22.70
N LYS A 118 32.71 21.94 -21.56
CA LYS A 118 33.78 22.95 -21.46
C LYS A 118 35.19 22.37 -21.55
N GLY A 119 35.34 21.04 -21.59
CA GLY A 119 36.64 20.37 -21.72
C GLY A 119 37.42 20.22 -20.41
N LEU A 120 36.75 20.27 -19.26
CA LEU A 120 37.37 20.21 -17.94
C LEU A 120 37.58 18.78 -17.40
N GLN A 121 37.15 17.75 -18.13
CA GLN A 121 37.35 16.34 -17.74
C GLN A 121 38.82 15.99 -17.47
N PRO A 122 39.80 16.37 -18.31
CA PRO A 122 41.18 16.00 -18.05
C PRO A 122 41.74 16.66 -16.78
N LEU A 123 41.27 17.87 -16.44
CA LEU A 123 41.61 18.52 -15.17
C LEU A 123 41.01 17.75 -13.99
N ALA A 124 39.74 17.33 -14.07
CA ALA A 124 39.11 16.51 -13.04
C ALA A 124 39.86 15.18 -12.82
N ASP A 125 40.29 14.51 -13.89
CA ASP A 125 41.06 13.26 -13.81
C ASP A 125 42.42 13.47 -13.13
N ILE A 126 43.09 14.61 -13.40
CA ILE A 126 44.34 14.99 -12.72
C ILE A 126 44.11 15.25 -11.24
N LEU A 127 43.10 16.06 -10.91
CA LEU A 127 42.76 16.39 -9.52
C LEU A 127 42.42 15.12 -8.72
N LEU A 128 41.65 14.20 -9.30
CA LEU A 128 41.19 12.97 -8.66
C LEU A 128 42.32 11.97 -8.37
N LYS A 129 43.34 11.90 -9.24
CA LYS A 129 44.52 11.05 -9.03
C LYS A 129 45.27 11.40 -7.76
N GLN A 130 45.37 12.68 -7.42
CA GLN A 130 46.05 13.19 -6.20
C GLN A 130 47.51 12.72 -6.08
N ASP A 131 48.25 12.70 -7.18
CA ASP A 131 49.66 12.27 -7.21
C ASP A 131 50.66 13.44 -7.33
N ILE A 132 50.16 14.69 -7.40
CA ILE A 132 50.99 15.89 -7.59
C ILE A 132 51.29 16.55 -6.24
N THR A 133 52.57 16.67 -5.88
CA THR A 133 53.02 17.17 -4.57
C THR A 133 53.70 18.53 -4.62
N GLN A 134 53.95 19.08 -5.82
CA GLN A 134 54.64 20.36 -6.03
C GLN A 134 53.93 21.20 -7.10
N GLY A 135 54.12 22.52 -7.04
CA GLY A 135 53.47 23.51 -7.91
C GLY A 135 52.26 24.19 -7.27
N SER A 136 51.52 24.95 -8.06
CA SER A 136 50.27 25.60 -7.63
C SER A 136 49.04 25.07 -8.37
N LEU A 137 47.87 25.18 -7.72
CA LEU A 137 46.58 24.86 -8.36
C LEU A 137 46.31 25.75 -9.58
N GLU A 138 46.81 26.98 -9.57
CA GLU A 138 46.71 27.90 -10.70
C GLU A 138 47.49 27.39 -11.92
N GLU A 139 48.72 26.90 -11.73
CA GLU A 139 49.52 26.31 -12.81
C GLU A 139 48.84 25.06 -13.40
N LEU A 140 48.21 24.24 -12.57
CA LEU A 140 47.49 23.04 -13.04
C LEU A 140 46.23 23.38 -13.83
N ALA A 141 45.50 24.42 -13.44
CA ALA A 141 44.23 24.81 -14.04
C ALA A 141 44.38 25.79 -15.21
N SER A 142 45.49 26.52 -15.32
CA SER A 142 45.75 27.50 -16.39
C SER A 142 45.58 26.95 -17.81
N PRO A 143 46.04 25.73 -18.14
CA PRO A 143 45.85 25.16 -19.49
C PRO A 143 44.39 24.95 -19.89
N TYR A 144 43.47 25.00 -18.94
CA TYR A 144 42.05 24.73 -19.13
C TYR A 144 41.19 26.01 -19.16
N ILE A 145 41.82 27.18 -19.08
CA ILE A 145 41.14 28.47 -19.26
C ILE A 145 40.81 28.65 -20.75
N ASN A 146 39.54 28.91 -21.03
CA ASN A 146 39.06 29.06 -22.40
C ASN A 146 37.83 29.98 -22.42
N GLU A 147 38.01 31.20 -22.93
CA GLU A 147 36.95 32.21 -23.01
C GLU A 147 35.81 31.79 -23.95
N GLU A 148 36.11 31.11 -25.07
CA GLU A 148 35.08 30.61 -26.01
C GLU A 148 34.17 29.58 -25.34
N LYS A 149 34.74 28.77 -24.43
CA LYS A 149 34.01 27.81 -23.60
C LYS A 149 33.51 28.41 -22.28
N LYS A 150 33.59 29.73 -22.10
CA LYS A 150 33.14 30.44 -20.88
C LYS A 150 33.81 29.92 -19.60
N VAL A 151 35.11 29.69 -19.65
CA VAL A 151 35.99 29.43 -18.50
C VAL A 151 36.97 30.60 -18.43
N MET A 152 36.67 31.58 -17.58
CA MET A 152 37.34 32.89 -17.59
C MET A 152 38.60 32.95 -16.72
N ASP A 153 38.71 32.07 -15.73
CA ASP A 153 39.82 32.05 -14.79
C ASP A 153 40.09 30.62 -14.28
N TYR A 154 41.23 30.44 -13.61
CA TYR A 154 41.62 29.16 -13.05
C TYR A 154 40.64 28.64 -11.97
N LYS A 155 39.94 29.54 -11.25
CA LYS A 155 38.97 29.16 -10.21
C LYS A 155 37.73 28.53 -10.82
N GLN A 156 37.25 29.05 -11.94
CA GLN A 156 36.14 28.47 -12.70
C GLN A 156 36.52 27.11 -13.30
N ALA A 157 37.76 26.95 -13.76
CA ALA A 157 38.27 25.67 -14.23
C ALA A 157 38.30 24.64 -13.09
N LEU A 158 38.82 25.03 -11.91
CA LEU A 158 38.83 24.18 -10.71
C LEU A 158 37.41 23.83 -10.25
N GLN A 159 36.50 24.81 -10.17
CA GLN A 159 35.11 24.56 -9.78
C GLN A 159 34.41 23.58 -10.73
N GLY A 160 34.61 23.73 -12.04
CA GLY A 160 34.04 22.80 -13.02
C GLY A 160 34.65 21.40 -12.91
N ALA A 161 35.96 21.29 -12.62
CA ALA A 161 36.58 20.00 -12.34
C ALA A 161 36.07 19.36 -11.03
N GLU A 162 35.85 20.17 -9.98
CA GLU A 162 35.24 19.74 -8.72
C GLU A 162 33.78 19.29 -8.93
N ASP A 163 33.00 19.97 -9.78
CA ASP A 163 31.64 19.56 -10.14
C ASP A 163 31.61 18.18 -10.82
N ILE A 164 32.61 17.88 -11.67
CA ILE A 164 32.77 16.56 -12.32
C ILE A 164 33.10 15.50 -11.26
N ILE A 165 34.06 15.78 -10.37
CA ILE A 165 34.44 14.87 -9.28
C ILE A 165 33.25 14.60 -8.37
N ALA A 166 32.47 15.64 -8.03
CA ALA A 166 31.29 15.49 -7.19
C ALA A 166 30.26 14.51 -7.80
N GLU A 167 30.09 14.52 -9.12
CA GLU A 167 29.22 13.57 -9.81
C GLU A 167 29.81 12.15 -9.82
N ILE A 168 31.12 12.00 -10.06
CA ILE A 168 31.83 10.70 -10.00
C ILE A 168 31.69 10.06 -8.62
N VAL A 169 31.86 10.84 -7.55
CA VAL A 169 31.71 10.38 -6.16
C VAL A 169 30.27 9.95 -5.89
N SER A 170 29.28 10.73 -6.37
CA SER A 170 27.85 10.45 -6.13
C SER A 170 27.35 9.18 -6.82
N ASP A 171 27.97 8.83 -7.95
CA ASP A 171 27.61 7.67 -8.77
C ASP A 171 28.29 6.37 -8.33
N ASN A 172 29.17 6.41 -7.32
CA ASN A 172 29.87 5.22 -6.83
C ASN A 172 28.92 4.27 -6.08
N ALA A 173 28.62 3.12 -6.68
CA ALA A 173 27.70 2.13 -6.12
C ALA A 173 28.11 1.62 -4.73
N GLU A 174 29.39 1.35 -4.48
CA GLU A 174 29.88 0.83 -3.20
C GLU A 174 29.80 1.87 -2.08
N LEU A 175 30.14 3.13 -2.38
CA LEU A 175 30.00 4.24 -1.44
C LEU A 175 28.53 4.44 -1.07
N ARG A 176 27.63 4.49 -2.07
CA ARG A 176 26.18 4.61 -1.84
C ARG A 176 25.65 3.46 -0.98
N LYS A 177 26.05 2.22 -1.27
CA LYS A 177 25.69 1.04 -0.49
C LYS A 177 26.15 1.16 0.97
N LYS A 178 27.36 1.64 1.21
CA LYS A 178 27.89 1.87 2.56
C LYS A 178 27.12 2.96 3.29
N LEU A 179 26.87 4.10 2.65
CA LEU A 179 26.11 5.21 3.24
C LEU A 179 24.67 4.81 3.53
N ARG A 180 23.99 4.08 2.63
CA ARG A 180 22.64 3.56 2.86
C ARG A 180 22.58 2.70 4.12
N ARG A 181 23.56 1.82 4.35
CA ARG A 181 23.65 1.02 5.58
C ARG A 181 23.81 1.88 6.84
N ILE A 182 24.58 2.97 6.76
CA ILE A 182 24.74 3.92 7.87
C ILE A 182 23.43 4.67 8.13
N PHE A 183 22.74 5.15 7.09
CA PHE A 183 21.43 5.78 7.23
C PHE A 183 20.40 4.85 7.88
N ILE A 184 20.36 3.57 7.50
CA ILE A 184 19.44 2.61 8.10
C ILE A 184 19.75 2.38 9.59
N LYS A 185 21.04 2.29 9.94
CA LYS A 185 21.47 1.93 11.30
C LYS A 185 21.50 3.12 12.27
N ASN A 186 21.91 4.28 11.78
CA ASN A 186 22.26 5.46 12.56
C ASN A 186 21.47 6.71 12.16
N GLY A 187 20.65 6.64 11.11
CA GLY A 187 19.82 7.76 10.67
C GLY A 187 18.74 8.10 11.70
N ILE A 188 18.42 9.39 11.73
CA ILE A 188 17.33 9.93 12.53
C ILE A 188 16.29 10.46 11.55
N ILE A 189 15.05 10.02 11.70
CA ILE A 189 13.91 10.66 11.06
C ILE A 189 13.41 11.75 11.99
N SER A 190 13.26 12.95 11.45
CA SER A 190 12.84 14.13 12.19
C SER A 190 11.66 14.81 11.49
N SER A 191 10.79 15.46 12.25
CA SER A 191 9.75 16.31 11.70
C SER A 191 9.60 17.64 12.43
N LYS A 192 9.27 18.66 11.65
CA LYS A 192 9.03 20.04 12.13
C LYS A 192 7.68 20.55 11.64
N LYS A 193 7.00 21.36 12.46
CA LYS A 193 5.77 22.07 12.06
C LYS A 193 6.02 22.93 10.83
N SER A 194 5.11 22.85 9.86
CA SER A 194 5.03 23.76 8.73
C SER A 194 4.42 25.12 9.16
N LYS A 195 4.34 26.09 8.25
CA LYS A 195 3.77 27.42 8.53
C LYS A 195 2.23 27.44 8.58
N LYS A 196 1.58 26.31 8.33
CA LYS A 196 0.12 26.19 8.29
C LYS A 196 -0.40 26.01 9.72
N ASP A 197 -1.21 26.95 10.18
CA ASP A 197 -1.81 26.95 11.52
C ASP A 197 -3.34 27.07 11.39
N ASP A 198 -4.00 25.92 11.33
CA ASP A 198 -5.46 25.77 11.29
C ASP A 198 -5.87 24.65 12.25
N GLU A 199 -7.18 24.36 12.37
CA GLU A 199 -7.70 23.32 13.26
C GLU A 199 -7.10 21.92 12.97
N GLY A 200 -6.65 21.66 11.73
CA GLY A 200 -6.03 20.40 11.34
C GLY A 200 -4.64 20.19 11.93
N ALA A 201 -3.93 21.27 12.28
CA ALA A 201 -2.59 21.22 12.85
C ALA A 201 -2.54 20.50 14.21
N PHE A 202 -3.63 20.56 15.00
CA PHE A 202 -3.73 19.88 16.29
C PHE A 202 -3.62 18.35 16.15
N THR A 203 -4.10 17.79 15.03
CA THR A 203 -4.01 16.35 14.73
C THR A 203 -2.57 15.85 14.71
N TYR A 204 -1.62 16.72 14.36
CA TYR A 204 -0.21 16.39 14.17
C TYR A 204 0.70 16.98 15.25
N GLU A 205 0.15 17.48 16.35
CA GLU A 205 0.90 18.16 17.41
C GLU A 205 2.02 17.28 18.00
N ASN A 206 1.74 15.99 18.22
CA ASN A 206 2.71 15.01 18.69
C ASN A 206 3.90 14.80 17.73
N TYR A 207 3.78 15.23 16.48
CA TYR A 207 4.80 15.12 15.44
C TYR A 207 5.39 16.48 15.04
N ALA A 208 5.03 17.57 15.71
CA ALA A 208 5.46 18.92 15.36
C ALA A 208 6.95 19.19 15.68
N GLN A 209 7.51 18.49 16.65
CA GLN A 209 8.94 18.47 17.01
C GLN A 209 9.30 17.04 17.42
N TYR A 210 9.52 16.20 16.43
CA TYR A 210 9.66 14.76 16.64
C TYR A 210 10.94 14.25 16.02
N GLU A 211 11.61 13.34 16.72
CA GLU A 211 12.83 12.67 16.26
C GLU A 211 12.80 11.21 16.75
N GLU A 212 13.11 10.26 15.87
CA GLU A 212 13.25 8.84 16.20
C GLU A 212 14.35 8.19 15.34
N PRO A 213 15.08 7.17 15.85
CA PRO A 213 15.98 6.39 15.01
C PRO A 213 15.25 5.67 13.87
N VAL A 214 15.83 5.71 12.66
CA VAL A 214 15.31 5.02 11.45
C VAL A 214 15.17 3.50 11.67
N SER A 215 16.05 2.91 12.48
CA SER A 215 16.03 1.48 12.79
C SER A 215 14.92 1.05 13.75
N GLU A 216 14.30 1.99 14.47
CA GLU A 216 13.35 1.70 15.54
C GLU A 216 11.91 2.12 15.22
N ILE A 217 11.75 3.13 14.35
CA ILE A 217 10.46 3.73 14.01
C ILE A 217 9.43 2.71 13.52
N LYS A 218 8.21 2.83 14.04
CA LYS A 218 7.10 1.95 13.72
C LYS A 218 6.33 2.44 12.50
N GLY A 219 5.79 1.49 11.73
CA GLY A 219 5.07 1.78 10.48
C GLY A 219 3.92 2.79 10.63
N HIS A 220 3.11 2.68 11.68
CA HIS A 220 2.00 3.63 11.90
C HIS A 220 2.47 5.08 12.09
N ARG A 221 3.68 5.31 12.65
CA ARG A 221 4.25 6.65 12.78
C ARG A 221 4.77 7.17 11.44
N ILE A 222 5.36 6.29 10.62
CA ILE A 222 5.74 6.64 9.24
C ILE A 222 4.50 7.09 8.45
N LEU A 223 3.38 6.36 8.54
CA LEU A 223 2.15 6.73 7.86
C LEU A 223 1.60 8.07 8.37
N ALA A 224 1.64 8.31 9.68
CA ALA A 224 1.23 9.59 10.27
C ALA A 224 2.11 10.77 9.80
N LEU A 225 3.44 10.59 9.81
CA LEU A 225 4.40 11.58 9.32
C LEU A 225 4.19 11.89 7.84
N ASN A 226 4.04 10.86 7.02
CA ASN A 226 3.80 11.00 5.58
C ASN A 226 2.49 11.73 5.29
N ARG A 227 1.43 11.43 6.04
CA ARG A 227 0.14 12.11 5.89
C ARG A 227 0.21 13.58 6.31
N GLY A 228 0.84 13.86 7.46
CA GLY A 228 1.05 15.24 7.92
C GLY A 228 1.90 16.06 6.94
N GLU A 229 2.88 15.43 6.29
CA GLU A 229 3.66 16.04 5.21
C GLU A 229 2.82 16.30 3.95
N LYS A 230 2.03 15.31 3.51
CA LYS A 230 1.14 15.42 2.33
C LYS A 230 0.05 16.49 2.50
N GLU A 231 -0.41 16.72 3.73
CA GLU A 231 -1.40 17.74 4.07
C GLU A 231 -0.77 19.12 4.41
N ASP A 232 0.55 19.27 4.22
CA ASP A 232 1.36 20.47 4.44
C ASP A 232 1.47 20.95 5.91
N TYR A 233 1.21 20.07 6.89
CA TYR A 233 1.36 20.39 8.32
C TYR A 233 2.74 20.09 8.87
N LEU A 234 3.44 19.12 8.30
CA LEU A 234 4.77 18.69 8.73
C LEU A 234 5.77 18.82 7.58
N LYS A 235 7.05 18.98 7.94
CA LYS A 235 8.19 18.72 7.06
C LYS A 235 8.99 17.59 7.66
N VAL A 236 9.22 16.53 6.92
CA VAL A 236 9.92 15.34 7.41
C VAL A 236 11.29 15.25 6.74
N LYS A 237 12.34 15.03 7.52
CA LYS A 237 13.70 14.83 7.03
C LYS A 237 14.28 13.53 7.60
N VAL A 238 15.06 12.79 6.82
CA VAL A 238 15.95 11.73 7.33
C VAL A 238 17.39 12.16 7.11
N SER A 239 18.18 12.19 8.19
CA SER A 239 19.58 12.60 8.14
C SER A 239 20.45 11.76 9.07
N ILE A 240 21.75 11.78 8.81
CA ILE A 240 22.81 11.29 9.70
C ILE A 240 23.74 12.45 10.06
N ASP A 241 24.67 12.20 10.98
CA ASP A 241 25.77 13.13 11.26
C ASP A 241 26.58 13.42 9.98
N GLU A 242 26.60 14.69 9.58
CA GLU A 242 27.21 15.14 8.32
C GLU A 242 28.73 14.91 8.32
N GLU A 243 29.41 15.20 9.44
CA GLU A 243 30.86 14.99 9.55
C GLU A 243 31.24 13.51 9.43
N LEU A 244 30.46 12.60 10.01
CA LEU A 244 30.63 11.17 9.82
C LEU A 244 30.44 10.78 8.36
N ALA A 245 29.39 11.30 7.71
CA ALA A 245 29.08 10.95 6.33
C ALA A 245 30.17 11.42 5.35
N VAL A 246 30.61 12.68 5.48
CA VAL A 246 31.69 13.25 4.67
C VAL A 246 32.98 12.47 4.88
N ARG A 247 33.36 12.13 6.13
CA ARG A 247 34.55 11.29 6.40
C ARG A 247 34.48 9.92 5.72
N VAL A 248 33.29 9.32 5.64
CA VAL A 248 33.11 8.05 4.92
C VAL A 248 33.35 8.23 3.43
N CYS A 249 32.89 9.33 2.83
CA CYS A 249 33.16 9.65 1.43
C CYS A 249 34.65 9.97 1.20
N GLU A 250 35.28 10.74 2.10
CA GLU A 250 36.70 11.09 2.03
C GLU A 250 37.57 9.84 2.08
N ALA A 251 37.26 8.88 2.95
CA ALA A 251 38.01 7.63 3.06
C ALA A 251 38.02 6.79 1.75
N TYR A 252 37.07 7.03 0.83
CA TYR A 252 37.04 6.37 -0.48
C TYR A 252 37.89 7.08 -1.54
N TYR A 253 37.98 8.41 -1.45
CA TYR A 253 38.41 9.24 -2.58
C TYR A 253 39.58 10.16 -2.27
N VAL A 254 39.81 10.56 -1.02
CA VAL A 254 40.83 11.53 -0.63
C VAL A 254 42.13 10.82 -0.28
N LYS A 255 43.24 11.34 -0.81
CA LYS A 255 44.61 10.90 -0.48
C LYS A 255 45.35 12.07 0.14
N ASP A 256 46.11 11.83 1.21
CA ASP A 256 46.93 12.87 1.83
C ASP A 256 48.21 13.15 1.03
N GLY A 257 48.68 14.41 1.10
CA GLY A 257 50.01 14.81 0.62
C GLY A 257 50.08 15.43 -0.77
N SER A 258 48.95 15.54 -1.49
CA SER A 258 48.90 16.22 -2.79
C SER A 258 48.44 17.68 -2.68
N ILE A 259 48.89 18.55 -3.59
CA ILE A 259 48.36 19.92 -3.72
C ILE A 259 46.89 19.95 -4.15
N THR A 260 46.37 18.86 -4.73
CA THR A 260 44.97 18.73 -5.18
C THR A 260 44.03 18.16 -4.11
N THR A 261 44.58 17.69 -2.99
CA THR A 261 43.82 17.04 -1.89
C THR A 261 42.63 17.89 -1.43
N GLU A 262 42.84 19.19 -1.21
CA GLU A 262 41.80 20.09 -0.73
C GLU A 262 40.70 20.34 -1.78
N CYS A 263 41.04 20.31 -3.08
CA CYS A 263 40.03 20.35 -4.15
C CYS A 263 39.15 19.10 -4.11
N VAL A 264 39.75 17.92 -3.93
CA VAL A 264 38.99 16.67 -3.84
C VAL A 264 38.13 16.62 -2.59
N LYS A 265 38.62 17.09 -1.43
CA LYS A 265 37.79 17.22 -0.20
C LYS A 265 36.57 18.11 -0.42
N ARG A 266 36.74 19.30 -1.03
CA ARG A 266 35.62 20.20 -1.35
C ARG A 266 34.62 19.55 -2.30
N ALA A 267 35.10 18.86 -3.35
CA ALA A 267 34.23 18.15 -4.28
C ALA A 267 33.47 16.99 -3.61
N VAL A 268 34.11 16.27 -2.68
CA VAL A 268 33.49 15.19 -1.90
C VAL A 268 32.41 15.74 -0.96
N ALA A 269 32.67 16.85 -0.27
CA ALA A 269 31.69 17.50 0.59
C ALA A 269 30.46 18.00 -0.21
N ASP A 270 30.68 18.68 -1.34
CA ASP A 270 29.59 19.09 -2.24
C ASP A 270 28.85 17.89 -2.84
N SER A 271 29.55 16.80 -3.17
CA SER A 271 28.91 15.56 -3.62
C SER A 271 27.94 15.02 -2.57
N TYR A 272 28.37 14.99 -1.31
CA TYR A 272 27.55 14.49 -0.23
C TYR A 272 26.29 15.34 -0.04
N ASP A 273 26.46 16.64 0.23
CA ASP A 273 25.37 17.57 0.53
C ASP A 273 24.37 17.70 -0.64
N ARG A 274 24.87 17.92 -1.85
CA ARG A 274 24.01 18.27 -2.99
C ARG A 274 23.41 17.05 -3.69
N LEU A 275 24.13 15.92 -3.73
CA LEU A 275 23.77 14.79 -4.59
C LEU A 275 23.48 13.50 -3.83
N ILE A 276 24.29 13.15 -2.83
CA ILE A 276 24.16 11.87 -2.13
C ILE A 276 23.09 11.93 -1.04
N GLU A 277 23.16 12.87 -0.09
CA GLU A 277 22.21 12.99 1.02
C GLU A 277 20.76 13.06 0.51
N PRO A 278 20.38 13.97 -0.40
CA PRO A 278 18.98 14.08 -0.84
C PRO A 278 18.50 12.86 -1.64
N SER A 279 19.43 12.11 -2.24
CA SER A 279 19.09 10.89 -2.96
C SER A 279 18.90 9.72 -2.01
N ILE A 280 19.82 9.51 -1.07
CA ILE A 280 19.73 8.42 -0.08
C ILE A 280 18.57 8.68 0.87
N GLU A 281 18.35 9.91 1.30
CA GLU A 281 17.17 10.29 2.09
C GLU A 281 15.87 9.82 1.44
N ARG A 282 15.68 10.13 0.15
CA ARG A 282 14.49 9.70 -0.61
C ARG A 282 14.38 8.19 -0.70
N GLU A 283 15.49 7.49 -0.92
CA GLU A 283 15.53 6.02 -0.94
C GLU A 283 15.10 5.42 0.40
N ILE A 284 15.61 5.95 1.51
CA ILE A 284 15.28 5.49 2.87
C ILE A 284 13.82 5.83 3.22
N ARG A 285 13.34 7.03 2.89
CA ARG A 285 11.93 7.42 3.08
C ARG A 285 10.99 6.51 2.28
N ALA A 286 11.36 6.18 1.03
CA ALA A 286 10.59 5.25 0.20
C ALA A 286 10.55 3.85 0.82
N MET A 287 11.70 3.32 1.25
CA MET A 287 11.79 2.02 1.92
C MET A 287 10.95 1.96 3.20
N LEU A 288 11.05 2.99 4.06
CA LEU A 288 10.25 3.07 5.29
C LEU A 288 8.75 3.12 4.98
N THR A 289 8.37 3.86 3.93
CA THR A 289 6.98 4.00 3.49
C THR A 289 6.43 2.67 2.95
N GLU A 290 7.18 1.99 2.08
CA GLU A 290 6.82 0.69 1.52
C GLU A 290 6.63 -0.35 2.63
N ASN A 291 7.60 -0.45 3.56
CA ASN A 291 7.50 -1.36 4.71
C ASN A 291 6.28 -1.05 5.59
N ALA A 292 6.01 0.23 5.86
CA ALA A 292 4.87 0.65 6.66
C ALA A 292 3.53 0.35 5.97
N GLN A 293 3.46 0.57 4.66
CA GLN A 293 2.28 0.31 3.85
C GLN A 293 1.99 -1.20 3.76
N GLU A 294 2.99 -2.04 3.44
CA GLU A 294 2.79 -3.49 3.39
C GLU A 294 2.39 -4.06 4.77
N GLN A 295 2.99 -3.57 5.86
CA GLN A 295 2.57 -3.98 7.20
C GLN A 295 1.12 -3.59 7.50
N ALA A 296 0.69 -2.38 7.13
CA ALA A 296 -0.69 -1.94 7.32
C ALA A 296 -1.67 -2.74 6.45
N ILE A 297 -1.33 -3.01 5.19
CA ILE A 297 -2.13 -3.83 4.27
C ILE A 297 -2.31 -5.25 4.82
N LYS A 298 -1.26 -5.86 5.37
CA LYS A 298 -1.37 -7.16 6.03
C LYS A 298 -2.36 -7.14 7.21
N MET A 299 -2.35 -6.07 8.01
CA MET A 299 -3.34 -5.91 9.08
C MET A 299 -4.76 -5.73 8.54
N PHE A 300 -4.93 -5.06 7.40
CA PHE A 300 -6.23 -4.93 6.75
C PHE A 300 -6.77 -6.27 6.26
N GLU A 301 -5.90 -7.13 5.72
CA GLU A 301 -6.23 -8.51 5.37
C GLU A 301 -6.69 -9.31 6.61
N GLU A 302 -5.91 -9.25 7.70
CA GLU A 302 -6.23 -9.94 8.95
C GLU A 302 -7.54 -9.43 9.58
N ASN A 303 -7.89 -8.15 9.40
CA ASN A 303 -9.14 -7.55 9.88
C ASN A 303 -10.34 -7.84 8.99
N LEU A 304 -10.15 -7.96 7.66
CA LEU A 304 -11.25 -8.17 6.72
C LEU A 304 -11.82 -9.60 6.83
N LYS A 305 -10.95 -10.60 6.98
CA LYS A 305 -11.36 -12.01 7.00
C LYS A 305 -12.39 -12.35 8.10
N PRO A 306 -12.22 -11.93 9.37
CA PRO A 306 -13.22 -12.13 10.42
C PRO A 306 -14.56 -11.44 10.16
N LEU A 307 -14.58 -10.32 9.43
CA LEU A 307 -15.83 -9.63 9.06
C LEU A 307 -16.61 -10.43 8.02
N LEU A 308 -15.91 -11.04 7.06
CA LEU A 308 -16.52 -11.84 6.00
C LEU A 308 -17.00 -13.21 6.49
N LEU A 309 -16.27 -13.81 7.44
CA LEU A 309 -16.56 -15.16 7.94
C LEU A 309 -17.39 -15.17 9.23
N GLN A 310 -18.17 -14.12 9.46
CA GLN A 310 -19.12 -14.09 10.58
C GLN A 310 -20.19 -15.19 10.42
N PRO A 311 -20.68 -15.78 11.52
CA PRO A 311 -21.73 -16.79 11.46
C PRO A 311 -23.01 -16.27 10.77
N THR A 312 -23.56 -17.08 9.87
CA THR A 312 -24.78 -16.75 9.12
C THR A 312 -26.05 -17.09 9.91
N LEU A 313 -27.06 -16.23 9.88
CA LEU A 313 -28.40 -16.52 10.39
C LEU A 313 -29.32 -17.00 9.26
N LYS A 314 -29.44 -18.32 9.10
CA LYS A 314 -30.27 -18.94 8.06
C LYS A 314 -31.75 -19.01 8.44
N ASP A 315 -32.61 -18.94 7.43
CA ASP A 315 -34.04 -19.23 7.50
C ASP A 315 -34.80 -18.38 8.54
N LYS A 316 -34.44 -17.09 8.64
CA LYS A 316 -35.08 -16.12 9.53
C LYS A 316 -35.53 -14.88 8.78
N VAL A 317 -36.74 -14.41 9.10
CA VAL A 317 -37.21 -13.08 8.70
C VAL A 317 -36.52 -12.03 9.58
N VAL A 318 -35.82 -11.10 8.94
CA VAL A 318 -34.99 -10.09 9.62
C VAL A 318 -35.50 -8.68 9.34
N MET A 319 -35.64 -7.88 10.38
CA MET A 319 -35.87 -6.44 10.26
C MET A 319 -34.54 -5.70 10.41
N GLY A 320 -34.08 -5.05 9.34
CA GLY A 320 -32.97 -4.10 9.38
C GLY A 320 -33.42 -2.78 9.99
N PHE A 321 -32.66 -2.31 10.96
CA PHE A 321 -32.82 -1.04 11.65
C PHE A 321 -31.56 -0.21 11.42
N ASP A 322 -31.66 0.78 10.55
CA ASP A 322 -30.59 1.75 10.26
C ASP A 322 -30.79 3.00 11.14
N PRO A 323 -29.98 3.19 12.21
CA PRO A 323 -30.16 4.29 13.14
C PRO A 323 -30.00 5.67 12.50
N GLY A 324 -30.76 6.63 12.99
CA GLY A 324 -30.61 8.01 12.56
C GLY A 324 -31.34 8.99 13.45
N ASN A 325 -30.74 10.18 13.62
CA ASN A 325 -31.31 11.28 14.40
C ASN A 325 -32.32 12.09 13.56
N ARG A 326 -31.87 13.20 12.96
CA ARG A 326 -32.73 14.16 12.23
C ARG A 326 -33.54 13.52 11.10
N THR A 327 -32.95 12.58 10.36
CA THR A 327 -33.59 11.91 9.22
C THR A 327 -34.48 10.73 9.62
N GLY A 328 -34.57 10.40 10.91
CA GLY A 328 -35.21 9.19 11.40
C GLY A 328 -34.39 7.93 11.16
N CYS A 329 -34.84 6.85 11.80
CA CYS A 329 -34.33 5.49 11.67
C CYS A 329 -35.06 4.78 10.53
N LYS A 330 -34.32 4.17 9.59
CA LYS A 330 -34.90 3.53 8.40
C LYS A 330 -35.04 2.05 8.69
N ILE A 331 -36.16 1.51 8.29
CA ILE A 331 -36.55 0.15 8.60
C ILE A 331 -36.83 -0.57 7.30
N ALA A 332 -36.26 -1.77 7.16
CA ALA A 332 -36.58 -2.68 6.07
C ALA A 332 -36.75 -4.08 6.61
N VAL A 333 -37.71 -4.83 6.09
CA VAL A 333 -37.91 -6.24 6.44
C VAL A 333 -37.54 -7.09 5.24
N VAL A 334 -36.77 -8.14 5.49
CA VAL A 334 -36.42 -9.15 4.49
C VAL A 334 -36.89 -10.53 4.96
N ASP A 335 -37.37 -11.34 4.02
CA ASP A 335 -37.77 -12.73 4.29
C ASP A 335 -36.56 -13.65 4.52
N GLU A 336 -36.82 -14.93 4.75
CA GLU A 336 -35.81 -15.97 4.98
C GLU A 336 -34.76 -16.10 3.87
N THR A 337 -35.09 -15.65 2.64
CA THR A 337 -34.21 -15.67 1.46
C THR A 337 -33.49 -14.34 1.24
N GLY A 338 -33.76 -13.33 2.08
CA GLY A 338 -33.25 -11.98 1.93
C GLY A 338 -34.04 -11.13 0.92
N LYS A 339 -35.23 -11.59 0.48
CA LYS A 339 -36.10 -10.79 -0.39
C LYS A 339 -36.77 -9.69 0.42
N PHE A 340 -36.78 -8.48 -0.13
CA PHE A 340 -37.44 -7.33 0.47
C PHE A 340 -38.96 -7.55 0.60
N LEU A 341 -39.51 -7.26 1.79
CA LEU A 341 -40.93 -7.40 2.12
C LEU A 341 -41.61 -6.06 2.37
N ASP A 342 -41.06 -5.24 3.27
CA ASP A 342 -41.68 -3.99 3.69
C ASP A 342 -40.64 -2.97 4.19
N LYS A 343 -41.03 -1.70 4.25
CA LYS A 343 -40.20 -0.59 4.73
C LYS A 343 -41.00 0.44 5.50
N THR A 344 -40.32 1.15 6.40
CA THR A 344 -40.88 2.34 7.04
C THR A 344 -39.78 3.24 7.58
N VAL A 345 -40.15 4.43 8.04
CA VAL A 345 -39.25 5.35 8.75
C VAL A 345 -39.89 5.72 10.07
N VAL A 346 -39.13 5.53 11.16
CA VAL A 346 -39.56 5.84 12.52
C VAL A 346 -38.64 6.87 13.15
N TYR A 347 -39.11 7.57 14.19
CA TYR A 347 -38.37 8.66 14.82
C TYR A 347 -38.25 8.48 16.34
N PRO A 348 -37.67 7.36 16.83
CA PRO A 348 -37.58 7.08 18.26
C PRO A 348 -36.52 7.91 18.99
N THR A 349 -35.57 8.52 18.27
CA THR A 349 -34.42 9.25 18.80
C THR A 349 -34.56 10.77 18.63
N PRO A 350 -33.68 11.58 19.25
CA PRO A 350 -33.65 13.02 19.05
C PRO A 350 -33.46 13.39 17.57
N PRO A 351 -34.07 14.49 17.08
CA PRO A 351 -34.77 15.52 17.86
C PRO A 351 -36.27 15.28 18.07
N LYS A 352 -36.89 14.29 17.41
CA LYS A 352 -38.35 14.12 17.45
C LYS A 352 -38.85 13.30 18.63
N ASN A 353 -38.12 12.25 19.05
CA ASN A 353 -38.47 11.41 20.20
C ASN A 353 -39.91 10.83 20.16
N GLU A 354 -40.40 10.43 18.99
CA GLU A 354 -41.73 9.82 18.79
C GLU A 354 -41.73 8.33 19.23
N ILE A 355 -41.40 8.05 20.49
CA ILE A 355 -41.15 6.68 21.00
C ILE A 355 -42.38 5.78 20.85
N GLU A 356 -43.51 6.14 21.46
CA GLU A 356 -44.72 5.28 21.47
C GLU A 356 -45.28 5.03 20.07
N LYS A 357 -45.32 6.08 19.23
CA LYS A 357 -45.73 5.96 17.82
C LYS A 357 -44.79 5.05 17.04
N SER A 358 -43.48 5.13 17.30
CA SER A 358 -42.49 4.24 16.68
C SER A 358 -42.69 2.79 17.14
N LYS A 359 -42.96 2.54 18.43
CA LYS A 359 -43.29 1.21 18.95
C LYS A 359 -44.52 0.62 18.25
N GLU A 360 -45.61 1.38 18.15
CA GLU A 360 -46.83 0.91 17.50
C GLU A 360 -46.60 0.49 16.04
N VAL A 361 -45.86 1.29 15.28
CA VAL A 361 -45.53 1.00 13.88
C VAL A 361 -44.68 -0.27 13.78
N LEU A 362 -43.62 -0.39 14.57
CA LEU A 362 -42.74 -1.56 14.50
C LEU A 362 -43.42 -2.83 14.99
N LYS A 363 -44.23 -2.78 16.04
CA LYS A 363 -45.02 -3.93 16.52
C LYS A 363 -45.97 -4.48 15.45
N LYS A 364 -46.63 -3.58 14.71
CA LYS A 364 -47.49 -3.97 13.58
C LYS A 364 -46.68 -4.67 12.49
N LEU A 365 -45.50 -4.16 12.18
CA LEU A 365 -44.61 -4.73 11.16
C LEU A 365 -44.07 -6.11 11.59
N ILE A 366 -43.65 -6.24 12.85
CA ILE A 366 -43.20 -7.51 13.45
C ILE A 366 -44.29 -8.58 13.32
N LYS A 367 -45.53 -8.27 13.69
CA LYS A 367 -46.66 -9.23 13.62
C LYS A 367 -47.07 -9.53 12.19
N LYS A 368 -47.07 -8.53 11.29
CA LYS A 368 -47.45 -8.67 9.88
C LYS A 368 -46.49 -9.60 9.15
N ASP A 369 -45.19 -9.32 9.24
CA ASP A 369 -44.16 -10.00 8.45
C ASP A 369 -43.51 -11.17 9.22
N LYS A 370 -43.94 -11.42 10.46
CA LYS A 370 -43.41 -12.48 11.35
C LYS A 370 -41.91 -12.35 11.59
N VAL A 371 -41.47 -11.12 11.86
CA VAL A 371 -40.06 -10.81 12.13
C VAL A 371 -39.58 -11.60 13.34
N GLN A 372 -38.44 -12.27 13.20
CA GLN A 372 -37.84 -13.08 14.26
C GLN A 372 -36.62 -12.40 14.88
N VAL A 373 -35.89 -11.59 14.09
CA VAL A 373 -34.69 -10.91 14.55
C VAL A 373 -34.64 -9.47 14.01
N ILE A 374 -34.18 -8.54 14.85
CA ILE A 374 -33.90 -7.15 14.46
C ILE A 374 -32.38 -6.95 14.36
N SER A 375 -31.90 -6.57 13.18
CA SER A 375 -30.50 -6.23 12.90
C SER A 375 -30.30 -4.72 13.02
N ILE A 376 -29.51 -4.26 13.99
CA ILE A 376 -29.30 -2.84 14.28
C ILE A 376 -27.92 -2.41 13.77
N GLY A 377 -27.86 -1.37 12.93
CA GLY A 377 -26.59 -0.77 12.51
C GLY A 377 -25.84 -0.11 13.68
N ASN A 378 -24.51 -0.19 13.67
CA ASN A 378 -23.66 0.32 14.76
C ASN A 378 -23.20 1.78 14.59
N GLY A 379 -23.85 2.58 13.75
CA GLY A 379 -23.47 3.97 13.50
C GLY A 379 -24.05 5.00 14.45
N THR A 380 -24.35 6.16 13.87
CA THR A 380 -24.82 7.33 14.61
C THR A 380 -26.17 7.04 15.26
N ALA A 381 -26.29 7.31 16.56
CA ALA A 381 -27.50 7.04 17.36
C ALA A 381 -27.82 5.53 17.54
N SER A 382 -26.88 4.64 17.27
CA SER A 382 -27.03 3.19 17.49
C SER A 382 -27.36 2.86 18.95
N LYS A 383 -26.67 3.47 19.92
CA LYS A 383 -26.92 3.26 21.36
C LYS A 383 -28.35 3.62 21.76
N ASP A 384 -28.82 4.80 21.36
CA ASP A 384 -30.19 5.26 21.69
C ASP A 384 -31.24 4.39 20.98
N SER A 385 -30.95 3.97 19.75
CA SER A 385 -31.80 3.05 18.98
C SER A 385 -31.86 1.65 19.60
N GLU A 386 -30.73 1.13 20.08
CA GLU A 386 -30.66 -0.16 20.77
C GLU A 386 -31.50 -0.12 22.06
N MET A 387 -31.35 0.93 22.87
CA MET A 387 -32.16 1.11 24.09
C MET A 387 -33.67 1.12 23.76
N PHE A 388 -34.07 1.81 22.70
CA PHE A 388 -35.44 1.83 22.22
C PHE A 388 -35.92 0.44 21.77
N VAL A 389 -35.13 -0.29 20.98
CA VAL A 389 -35.47 -1.65 20.49
C VAL A 389 -35.60 -2.62 21.67
N VAL A 390 -34.68 -2.58 22.63
CA VAL A 390 -34.72 -3.43 23.83
C VAL A 390 -35.99 -3.19 24.63
N ASP A 391 -36.38 -1.93 24.81
CA ASP A 391 -37.61 -1.59 25.54
C ASP A 391 -38.86 -2.09 24.82
N MET A 392 -38.95 -1.86 23.52
CA MET A 392 -40.05 -2.37 22.68
C MET A 392 -40.13 -3.91 22.69
N LEU A 393 -38.98 -4.60 22.64
CA LEU A 393 -38.94 -6.07 22.62
C LEU A 393 -39.45 -6.70 23.92
N LYS A 394 -39.34 -6.03 25.07
CA LYS A 394 -39.95 -6.52 26.33
C LYS A 394 -41.47 -6.61 26.19
N GLU A 395 -42.08 -5.63 25.56
CA GLU A 395 -43.53 -5.59 25.34
C GLU A 395 -43.96 -6.62 24.27
N VAL A 396 -43.19 -6.75 23.19
CA VAL A 396 -43.46 -7.74 22.11
C VAL A 396 -43.31 -9.18 22.63
N ASN A 397 -42.30 -9.46 23.44
CA ASN A 397 -42.07 -10.82 23.94
C ASN A 397 -43.03 -11.19 25.08
N ALA A 398 -43.58 -10.21 25.80
CA ALA A 398 -44.70 -10.44 26.71
C ALA A 398 -45.96 -10.92 25.95
N ASP A 399 -46.13 -10.51 24.69
CA ASP A 399 -47.22 -10.96 23.79
C ASP A 399 -46.94 -12.35 23.16
N GLY A 400 -45.75 -12.92 23.33
CA GLY A 400 -45.39 -14.29 22.90
C GLY A 400 -44.61 -14.42 21.57
N ASP A 401 -44.22 -13.32 20.93
CA ASP A 401 -43.61 -13.32 19.59
C ASP A 401 -42.11 -13.76 19.57
N ASN A 402 -41.43 -13.83 20.74
CA ASN A 402 -40.04 -14.30 20.92
C ASN A 402 -39.02 -13.72 19.91
N VAL A 403 -39.03 -12.40 19.73
CA VAL A 403 -38.13 -11.67 18.83
C VAL A 403 -36.85 -11.28 19.55
N THR A 404 -35.70 -11.48 18.89
CA THR A 404 -34.38 -11.08 19.40
C THR A 404 -33.77 -9.94 18.58
N TYR A 405 -32.64 -9.39 19.02
CA TYR A 405 -31.90 -8.40 18.25
C TYR A 405 -30.40 -8.73 18.21
N ALA A 406 -29.71 -8.20 17.19
CA ALA A 406 -28.27 -8.23 17.07
C ALA A 406 -27.77 -6.89 16.51
N VAL A 407 -26.59 -6.47 16.95
CA VAL A 407 -25.91 -5.29 16.40
C VAL A 407 -24.96 -5.75 15.31
N VAL A 408 -25.02 -5.10 14.14
CA VAL A 408 -24.14 -5.38 13.00
C VAL A 408 -23.37 -4.13 12.62
N SER A 409 -22.20 -4.34 12.00
CA SER A 409 -21.46 -3.25 11.36
C SER A 409 -22.32 -2.63 10.26
N GLU A 410 -22.42 -1.30 10.21
CA GLU A 410 -22.99 -0.57 9.07
C GLU A 410 -21.91 -0.15 8.05
N ALA A 411 -20.65 -0.48 8.29
CA ALA A 411 -19.54 -0.06 7.44
C ALA A 411 -19.78 -0.48 5.98
N GLY A 412 -19.67 0.47 5.07
CA GLY A 412 -19.94 0.26 3.64
C GLY A 412 -21.41 0.16 3.22
N ALA A 413 -22.39 0.16 4.13
CA ALA A 413 -23.82 0.10 3.77
C ALA A 413 -24.28 1.33 2.98
N SER A 414 -23.77 2.51 3.33
CA SER A 414 -23.99 3.76 2.58
C SER A 414 -23.32 3.75 1.20
N VAL A 415 -22.17 3.11 1.08
CA VAL A 415 -21.48 2.94 -0.22
C VAL A 415 -22.26 1.97 -1.10
N TYR A 416 -22.74 0.85 -0.55
CA TYR A 416 -23.63 -0.08 -1.24
C TYR A 416 -24.89 0.64 -1.75
N SER A 417 -25.57 1.39 -0.89
CA SER A 417 -26.87 1.95 -1.23
C SER A 417 -26.81 3.02 -2.33
N ALA A 418 -25.70 3.76 -2.40
CA ALA A 418 -25.38 4.70 -3.47
C ALA A 418 -24.71 4.04 -4.70
N SER A 419 -24.37 2.75 -4.63
CA SER A 419 -23.69 2.05 -5.72
C SER A 419 -24.62 1.72 -6.88
N LYS A 420 -24.02 1.45 -8.05
CA LYS A 420 -24.72 0.91 -9.21
C LYS A 420 -25.38 -0.44 -8.89
N THR A 421 -24.70 -1.31 -8.13
CA THR A 421 -25.24 -2.61 -7.71
C THR A 421 -26.53 -2.45 -6.90
N GLY A 422 -26.52 -1.55 -5.90
CA GLY A 422 -27.71 -1.29 -5.07
C GLY A 422 -28.86 -0.67 -5.88
N ALA A 423 -28.54 0.18 -6.86
CA ALA A 423 -29.53 0.76 -7.78
C ALA A 423 -30.13 -0.26 -8.75
N GLU A 424 -29.35 -1.25 -9.21
CA GLU A 424 -29.83 -2.34 -10.06
C GLU A 424 -30.67 -3.36 -9.27
N GLU A 425 -30.29 -3.67 -8.02
CA GLU A 425 -31.08 -4.57 -7.15
C GLU A 425 -32.43 -3.94 -6.72
N PHE A 426 -32.45 -2.64 -6.45
CA PHE A 426 -33.64 -1.94 -5.96
C PHE A 426 -33.85 -0.57 -6.62
N PRO A 427 -34.30 -0.53 -7.89
CA PRO A 427 -34.46 0.71 -8.65
C PRO A 427 -35.47 1.69 -8.03
N GLU A 428 -36.55 1.16 -7.47
CA GLU A 428 -37.68 1.92 -6.91
C GLU A 428 -37.48 2.38 -5.46
N LEU A 429 -36.37 1.98 -4.82
CA LEU A 429 -36.05 2.34 -3.44
C LEU A 429 -35.04 3.47 -3.38
N ASP A 430 -35.16 4.33 -2.37
CA ASP A 430 -34.20 5.39 -2.13
C ASP A 430 -32.89 4.86 -1.51
N VAL A 431 -31.87 5.73 -1.49
CA VAL A 431 -30.53 5.40 -0.97
C VAL A 431 -30.56 5.01 0.51
N SER A 432 -31.43 5.60 1.31
CA SER A 432 -31.50 5.30 2.74
C SER A 432 -32.26 3.99 3.03
N GLU A 433 -33.24 3.64 2.21
CA GLU A 433 -33.99 2.39 2.31
C GLU A 433 -33.12 1.18 1.94
N ARG A 434 -32.30 1.32 0.88
CA ARG A 434 -31.33 0.29 0.48
C ARG A 434 -30.30 0.00 1.57
N SER A 435 -29.92 1.00 2.36
CA SER A 435 -29.01 0.85 3.51
C SER A 435 -29.60 -0.08 4.57
N ALA A 436 -30.87 0.14 4.95
CA ALA A 436 -31.56 -0.71 5.91
C ALA A 436 -31.71 -2.17 5.43
N ILE A 437 -31.93 -2.39 4.12
CA ILE A 437 -31.93 -3.74 3.53
C ILE A 437 -30.57 -4.40 3.69
N SER A 438 -29.48 -3.66 3.43
CA SER A 438 -28.12 -4.19 3.56
C SER A 438 -27.82 -4.59 5.01
N ILE A 439 -28.24 -3.78 5.99
CA ILE A 439 -28.13 -4.11 7.42
C ILE A 439 -28.88 -5.39 7.78
N ALA A 440 -30.08 -5.60 7.22
CA ALA A 440 -30.86 -6.82 7.44
C ALA A 440 -30.16 -8.06 6.86
N ARG A 441 -29.76 -7.98 5.58
CA ARG A 441 -29.13 -9.09 4.85
C ARG A 441 -27.75 -9.46 5.40
N ARG A 442 -27.01 -8.48 5.91
CA ARG A 442 -25.70 -8.71 6.53
C ARG A 442 -25.78 -9.61 7.75
N LEU A 443 -26.88 -9.58 8.51
CA LEU A 443 -27.08 -10.52 9.61
C LEU A 443 -27.41 -11.93 9.11
N GLN A 444 -28.12 -12.05 7.99
CA GLN A 444 -28.45 -13.35 7.38
C GLN A 444 -27.21 -14.01 6.79
N ASP A 445 -26.47 -13.29 5.94
CA ASP A 445 -25.25 -13.75 5.32
C ASP A 445 -24.25 -12.57 5.13
N PRO A 446 -23.31 -12.41 6.10
CA PRO A 446 -22.30 -11.37 6.04
C PRO A 446 -21.45 -11.42 4.76
N LEU A 447 -21.05 -12.61 4.32
CA LEU A 447 -20.18 -12.79 3.15
C LEU A 447 -20.91 -12.37 1.87
N ALA A 448 -22.12 -12.86 1.66
CA ALA A 448 -22.90 -12.59 0.45
C ALA A 448 -23.31 -11.12 0.31
N GLU A 449 -23.45 -10.40 1.44
CA GLU A 449 -23.80 -8.98 1.43
C GLU A 449 -22.56 -8.06 1.36
N LEU A 450 -21.49 -8.36 2.10
CA LEU A 450 -20.26 -7.53 2.10
C LEU A 450 -19.53 -7.57 0.76
N ILE A 451 -19.62 -8.66 0.01
CA ILE A 451 -18.97 -8.80 -1.31
C ILE A 451 -19.55 -7.89 -2.40
N LYS A 452 -20.73 -7.31 -2.15
CA LYS A 452 -21.36 -6.34 -3.05
C LYS A 452 -20.73 -4.95 -2.96
N ILE A 453 -19.88 -4.75 -1.96
CA ILE A 453 -19.23 -3.48 -1.64
C ILE A 453 -17.79 -3.54 -2.15
N ASP A 454 -17.26 -2.42 -2.65
CA ASP A 454 -15.82 -2.29 -2.87
C ASP A 454 -15.09 -2.59 -1.54
N PRO A 455 -14.16 -3.55 -1.48
CA PRO A 455 -13.45 -3.90 -0.25
C PRO A 455 -12.81 -2.71 0.46
N LYS A 456 -12.35 -1.70 -0.31
CA LYS A 456 -11.79 -0.46 0.24
C LYS A 456 -12.81 0.37 1.02
N SER A 457 -14.10 0.10 0.85
CA SER A 457 -15.18 0.83 1.50
C SER A 457 -15.71 0.12 2.75
N ILE A 458 -15.22 -1.09 3.05
CA ILE A 458 -15.61 -1.86 4.25
C ILE A 458 -14.94 -1.29 5.52
N GLY A 459 -13.91 -0.44 5.39
CA GLY A 459 -13.27 0.26 6.51
C GLY A 459 -12.48 -0.69 7.40
N VAL A 460 -11.37 -1.21 6.86
CA VAL A 460 -10.60 -2.32 7.46
C VAL A 460 -9.43 -1.85 8.33
N GLY A 461 -9.18 -0.54 8.39
CA GLY A 461 -8.26 0.04 9.37
C GLY A 461 -7.94 1.52 9.12
N GLN A 462 -7.09 2.08 9.99
CA GLN A 462 -6.61 3.46 9.88
C GLN A 462 -5.64 3.61 8.70
N TYR A 463 -5.56 4.82 8.11
CA TYR A 463 -4.68 5.15 6.98
C TYR A 463 -4.91 4.32 5.71
N GLN A 464 -6.06 3.66 5.58
CA GLN A 464 -6.36 2.81 4.43
C GLN A 464 -6.33 3.59 3.09
N HIS A 465 -6.74 4.86 3.11
CA HIS A 465 -6.68 5.76 1.95
C HIS A 465 -5.27 6.26 1.61
N ASP A 466 -4.28 6.00 2.49
CA ASP A 466 -2.89 6.38 2.31
C ASP A 466 -2.05 5.22 1.70
N MET A 467 -2.69 4.08 1.39
CA MET A 467 -2.06 2.93 0.76
C MET A 467 -1.99 3.07 -0.77
N PRO A 468 -1.06 2.37 -1.45
CA PRO A 468 -1.07 2.26 -2.90
C PRO A 468 -2.36 1.55 -3.36
N PRO A 469 -3.24 2.22 -4.14
CA PRO A 469 -4.58 1.70 -4.41
C PRO A 469 -4.59 0.32 -5.09
N ALA A 470 -3.71 0.10 -6.07
CA ALA A 470 -3.63 -1.17 -6.80
C ALA A 470 -3.19 -2.34 -5.90
N ARG A 471 -2.24 -2.10 -5.00
CA ARG A 471 -1.76 -3.12 -4.06
C ARG A 471 -2.82 -3.46 -3.02
N LEU A 472 -3.46 -2.45 -2.45
CA LEU A 472 -4.58 -2.62 -1.53
C LEU A 472 -5.73 -3.40 -2.19
N ASP A 473 -6.10 -3.03 -3.42
CA ASP A 473 -7.15 -3.72 -4.19
C ASP A 473 -6.81 -5.20 -4.41
N SER A 474 -5.58 -5.48 -4.83
CA SER A 474 -5.12 -6.86 -5.06
C SER A 474 -5.24 -7.71 -3.80
N VAL A 475 -4.78 -7.19 -2.66
CA VAL A 475 -4.79 -7.93 -1.39
C VAL A 475 -6.22 -8.13 -0.89
N LEU A 476 -7.04 -7.08 -0.83
CA LEU A 476 -8.41 -7.21 -0.31
C LEU A 476 -9.29 -8.11 -1.21
N ASN A 477 -9.12 -8.06 -2.53
CA ASN A 477 -9.80 -8.99 -3.44
C ASN A 477 -9.32 -10.43 -3.24
N GLY A 478 -8.02 -10.63 -2.97
CA GLY A 478 -7.49 -11.93 -2.60
C GLY A 478 -8.17 -12.52 -1.35
N VAL A 479 -8.39 -11.69 -0.32
CA VAL A 479 -9.12 -12.11 0.89
C VAL A 479 -10.56 -12.49 0.59
N LEU A 480 -11.26 -11.74 -0.28
CA LEU A 480 -12.61 -12.12 -0.71
C LEU A 480 -12.61 -13.45 -1.45
N GLU A 481 -11.67 -13.65 -2.38
CA GLU A 481 -11.50 -14.91 -3.10
C GLU A 481 -11.28 -16.08 -2.11
N ASP A 482 -10.41 -15.93 -1.12
CA ASP A 482 -10.16 -16.96 -0.11
C ASP A 482 -11.40 -17.27 0.73
N CYS A 483 -12.12 -16.24 1.19
CA CYS A 483 -13.34 -16.41 1.96
C CYS A 483 -14.43 -17.12 1.16
N VAL A 484 -14.65 -16.72 -0.10
CA VAL A 484 -15.66 -17.35 -0.96
C VAL A 484 -15.30 -18.80 -1.28
N ASN A 485 -14.05 -19.08 -1.63
CA ASN A 485 -13.64 -20.44 -1.99
C ASN A 485 -13.50 -21.38 -0.79
N SER A 486 -13.27 -20.85 0.42
CA SER A 486 -13.26 -21.65 1.65
C SER A 486 -14.67 -22.04 2.11
N VAL A 487 -15.62 -21.10 2.07
CA VAL A 487 -17.04 -21.37 2.39
C VAL A 487 -17.71 -22.21 1.29
N GLY A 488 -17.40 -21.92 0.03
CA GLY A 488 -18.11 -22.45 -1.13
C GLY A 488 -19.37 -21.65 -1.44
N VAL A 489 -19.95 -21.91 -2.62
CA VAL A 489 -21.16 -21.21 -3.10
C VAL A 489 -22.16 -22.21 -3.65
N ASP A 490 -23.44 -21.94 -3.45
CA ASP A 490 -24.51 -22.65 -4.15
C ASP A 490 -24.79 -21.94 -5.49
N LEU A 491 -24.52 -22.65 -6.59
CA LEU A 491 -24.69 -22.13 -7.95
C LEU A 491 -26.11 -21.68 -8.26
N ASN A 492 -27.12 -22.29 -7.61
CA ASN A 492 -28.52 -22.00 -7.89
C ASN A 492 -28.99 -20.70 -7.24
N THR A 493 -28.36 -20.30 -6.13
CA THR A 493 -28.80 -19.15 -5.32
C THR A 493 -27.80 -18.00 -5.28
N ALA A 494 -26.51 -18.25 -5.53
CA ALA A 494 -25.45 -17.24 -5.46
C ALA A 494 -25.68 -16.05 -6.41
N SER A 495 -25.37 -14.84 -5.94
CA SER A 495 -25.40 -13.65 -6.78
C SER A 495 -24.29 -13.68 -7.85
N PRO A 496 -24.44 -12.97 -8.98
CA PRO A 496 -23.36 -12.79 -9.95
C PRO A 496 -22.06 -12.26 -9.30
N GLN A 497 -22.19 -11.36 -8.33
CA GLN A 497 -21.07 -10.79 -7.58
C GLN A 497 -20.35 -11.89 -6.78
N LEU A 498 -21.07 -12.71 -6.03
CA LEU A 498 -20.48 -13.81 -5.26
C LEU A 498 -19.77 -14.83 -6.16
N LEU A 499 -20.38 -15.19 -7.29
CA LEU A 499 -19.79 -16.09 -8.28
C LEU A 499 -18.49 -15.53 -8.91
N SER A 500 -18.34 -14.21 -8.99
CA SER A 500 -17.15 -13.59 -9.59
C SER A 500 -15.87 -13.77 -8.78
N PHE A 501 -15.98 -14.17 -7.50
CA PHE A 501 -14.86 -14.50 -6.62
C PHE A 501 -14.63 -16.01 -6.48
N VAL A 502 -15.38 -16.84 -7.20
CA VAL A 502 -15.11 -18.28 -7.27
C VAL A 502 -13.92 -18.52 -8.18
N SER A 503 -12.95 -19.28 -7.67
CA SER A 503 -11.71 -19.59 -8.36
C SER A 503 -11.98 -20.15 -9.76
N GLY A 504 -11.41 -19.50 -10.78
CA GLY A 504 -11.50 -19.90 -12.18
C GLY A 504 -12.75 -19.40 -12.92
N LEU A 505 -13.68 -18.71 -12.26
CA LEU A 505 -14.79 -18.05 -12.93
C LEU A 505 -14.40 -16.63 -13.36
N ASN A 506 -14.82 -16.26 -14.57
CA ASN A 506 -14.71 -14.89 -15.07
C ASN A 506 -16.09 -14.30 -15.31
N LYS A 507 -16.16 -12.97 -15.54
CA LYS A 507 -17.43 -12.24 -15.73
C LYS A 507 -18.34 -12.87 -16.81
N ASN A 508 -17.77 -13.41 -17.89
CA ASN A 508 -18.56 -14.04 -18.96
C ASN A 508 -19.15 -15.38 -18.51
N ILE A 509 -18.37 -16.23 -17.84
CA ILE A 509 -18.84 -17.51 -17.33
C ILE A 509 -19.93 -17.29 -16.27
N VAL A 510 -19.72 -16.34 -15.35
CA VAL A 510 -20.72 -15.97 -14.33
C VAL A 510 -22.04 -15.55 -14.97
N LYS A 511 -21.99 -14.67 -15.97
CA LYS A 511 -23.19 -14.23 -16.70
C LYS A 511 -23.91 -15.41 -17.35
N ASN A 512 -23.15 -16.33 -17.97
CA ASN A 512 -23.71 -17.52 -18.61
C ASN A 512 -24.37 -18.47 -17.59
N ILE A 513 -23.77 -18.68 -16.41
CA ILE A 513 -24.35 -19.49 -15.33
C ILE A 513 -25.70 -18.90 -14.90
N VAL A 514 -25.74 -17.60 -14.62
CA VAL A 514 -26.95 -16.90 -14.17
C VAL A 514 -28.03 -16.93 -15.25
N THR A 515 -27.68 -16.68 -16.51
CA THR A 515 -28.62 -16.76 -17.63
C THR A 515 -29.14 -18.18 -17.84
N PHE A 516 -28.29 -19.20 -17.62
CA PHE A 516 -28.69 -20.59 -17.80
C PHE A 516 -29.70 -21.02 -16.73
N ARG A 517 -29.46 -20.71 -15.44
CA ARG A 517 -30.41 -21.04 -14.37
C ARG A 517 -31.74 -20.31 -14.53
N GLU A 518 -31.71 -19.03 -14.93
CA GLU A 518 -32.94 -18.25 -15.16
C GLU A 518 -33.81 -18.83 -16.29
N LYS A 519 -33.19 -19.46 -17.29
CA LYS A 519 -33.91 -20.04 -18.44
C LYS A 519 -34.33 -21.49 -18.25
N ASN A 520 -33.57 -22.27 -17.49
CA ASN A 520 -33.71 -23.74 -17.47
C ASN A 520 -34.12 -24.31 -16.10
N GLY A 521 -34.14 -23.50 -15.04
CA GLY A 521 -34.32 -23.97 -13.66
C GLY A 521 -33.00 -24.20 -12.97
#